data_AF-A0A191Y0U6-F1
#
_entry.id   AF-A0A191Y0U6-F1
#
_cell.length_a   1.000
_cell.length_b   1.000
_cell.length_c   1.000
_cell.angle_alpha   90.00
_cell.angle_beta   90.00
_cell.angle_gamma   90.00
#
_symmetry.space_group_name_H-M   'P 1'
#
loop_
_entity.id
_entity.type
_entity.pdbx_description
1 polymer ?
#
loop_
_entity_poly.entity_id
_entity_poly.type
_entity_poly.pdbx_seq_one_letter_code
_entity_poly.pdbx_strand_id
1 'polypeptide(L)' 'SVGLLDEVEFSHYDSNTRREEPRQDWMIRLTEDDPQYWKRNTEIFMDNQQVYKGHIETAK' A
#
# COMPACT_ATOMS: atom_id res chain seq x y z
N SER A 1 -1.43 0.38 5.22
CA SER A 1 -0.30 -0.54 5.38
C SER A 1 0.97 0.28 5.38
N VAL A 2 2.00 -0.18 6.07
CA VAL A 2 3.34 0.44 6.05
C VAL A 2 4.35 -0.68 5.77
N GLY A 3 5.20 -0.50 4.77
CA GLY A 3 6.29 -1.40 4.45
C GLY A 3 7.58 -0.95 5.13
N LEU A 4 8.22 -1.83 5.91
CA LEU A 4 9.48 -1.58 6.60
C LEU A 4 10.56 -2.55 6.12
N LEU A 5 11.77 -2.04 5.87
CA LEU A 5 12.98 -2.81 5.64
C LEU A 5 14.08 -2.20 6.50
N ASP A 6 14.68 -2.99 7.39
CA ASP A 6 15.67 -2.51 8.36
C ASP A 6 15.22 -1.25 9.11
N GLU A 7 13.98 -1.29 9.63
CA GLU A 7 13.30 -0.19 10.34
C GLU A 7 13.03 1.07 9.51
N VAL A 8 13.39 1.09 8.23
CA VAL A 8 13.13 2.20 7.31
C VAL A 8 11.82 1.96 6.55
N GLU A 9 10.94 2.96 6.57
CA GLU A 9 9.73 2.96 5.76
C GLU A 9 10.08 3.09 4.27
N PHE A 10 9.70 2.06 3.50
CA PHE A 10 9.91 2.02 2.06
C PHE A 10 8.64 2.17 1.24
N SER A 11 7.47 1.90 1.82
CA SER A 11 6.18 2.11 1.17
C SER A 11 5.06 2.40 2.17
N HIS A 12 4.04 3.13 1.71
CA HIS A 12 2.92 3.55 2.53
C HIS A 12 1.61 3.53 1.77
N TYR A 13 0.58 2.90 2.34
CA TYR A 13 -0.80 3.04 1.86
C TYR A 13 -1.52 4.15 2.63
N ASP A 14 -1.76 5.28 1.97
CA ASP A 14 -2.59 6.36 2.51
C ASP A 14 -4.07 6.04 2.24
N SER A 15 -4.82 5.76 3.30
CA SER A 15 -6.24 5.42 3.21
C SER A 15 -7.17 6.58 2.83
N ASN A 16 -6.70 7.83 2.96
CA ASN A 16 -7.46 9.02 2.58
C ASN A 16 -7.38 9.24 1.07
N THR A 17 -6.17 9.19 0.51
CA THR A 17 -5.95 9.34 -0.93
C THR A 17 -6.13 8.03 -1.69
N ARG A 18 -6.19 6.90 -0.98
CA ARG A 18 -6.31 5.52 -1.49
C ARG A 18 -5.18 5.18 -2.45
N ARG A 19 -3.94 5.43 -2.04
CA ARG A 19 -2.74 5.17 -2.85
C ARG A 19 -1.66 4.49 -2.03
N GLU A 20 -1.01 3.49 -2.65
CA GLU A 20 0.27 2.95 -2.18
C GLU A 20 1.40 3.75 -2.82
N GLU A 21 2.25 4.35 -2.00
CA GLU A 21 3.32 5.25 -2.45
C GLU A 21 4.70 4.78 -1.97
N PRO A 22 5.73 4.81 -2.83
CA PRO A 22 7.12 4.58 -2.42
C PRO A 22 7.61 5.70 -1.49
N ARG A 23 8.45 5.33 -0.54
CA ARG A 23 9.12 6.27 0.39
C ARG A 23 10.64 6.32 0.24
N GLN A 24 11.21 5.42 -0.55
CA GLN A 24 12.66 5.34 -0.79
C GLN A 24 12.95 5.27 -2.28
N ASP A 25 14.07 5.88 -2.70
CA ASP A 25 14.45 6.00 -4.12
C ASP A 25 14.57 4.66 -4.85
N TRP A 26 15.06 3.64 -4.16
CA TRP A 26 15.20 2.30 -4.75
C TRP A 26 13.84 1.65 -5.05
N MET A 27 12.79 1.99 -4.30
CA MET A 27 11.43 1.56 -4.61
C MET A 27 10.83 2.34 -5.78
N ILE A 28 11.15 3.62 -5.94
CA ILE A 28 10.66 4.42 -7.08
C ILE A 28 11.10 3.78 -8.41
N ARG A 29 12.36 3.34 -8.47
CA ARG A 29 12.95 2.68 -9.65
C ARG A 29 12.29 1.35 -10.01
N LEU A 30 11.58 0.71 -9.10
CA LEU A 30 10.84 -0.52 -9.38
C LEU A 30 9.79 -0.33 -10.50
N THR A 31 9.34 0.91 -10.70
CA THR A 31 8.44 1.28 -11.81
C THR A 31 9.08 1.05 -13.20
N GLU A 32 10.41 1.03 -13.28
CA GLU A 32 11.14 0.76 -14.52
C GLU A 32 11.03 -0.73 -14.91
N ASP A 33 11.13 -1.63 -13.94
CA ASP A 33 11.05 -3.08 -14.14
C ASP A 33 9.59 -3.60 -14.18
N ASP A 34 8.72 -3.06 -13.33
CA ASP A 34 7.29 -3.35 -13.29
C ASP A 34 6.48 -2.04 -13.18
N PRO A 35 6.10 -1.43 -14.32
CA PRO A 35 5.32 -0.20 -14.35
C PRO A 35 3.94 -0.32 -13.69
N GLN A 36 3.44 -1.54 -13.45
CA GLN A 36 2.14 -1.79 -12.84
C GLN A 36 2.21 -2.08 -11.34
N TYR A 37 3.41 -2.22 -10.77
CA TYR A 37 3.61 -2.63 -9.39
C TYR A 37 2.78 -1.80 -8.40
N TRP A 38 2.88 -0.46 -8.47
CA TRP A 38 2.17 0.45 -7.57
C TRP A 38 0.66 0.43 -7.76
N LYS A 39 0.21 0.32 -9.01
CA LYS A 39 -1.23 0.22 -9.32
C LYS A 39 -1.82 -1.06 -8.72
N ARG A 40 -1.18 -2.21 -8.98
CA ARG A 40 -1.62 -3.50 -8.45
C ARG A 40 -1.68 -3.50 -6.93
N ASN A 41 -0.64 -2.99 -6.26
CA ASN A 41 -0.62 -2.94 -4.80
C ASN A 41 -1.66 -1.95 -4.24
N THR A 42 -1.88 -0.81 -4.91
CA THR A 42 -2.95 0.12 -4.53
C THR A 42 -4.32 -0.56 -4.57
N GLU A 43 -4.62 -1.31 -5.63
CA GLU A 43 -5.89 -2.06 -5.76
C GLU A 43 -6.04 -3.10 -4.65
N ILE A 44 -4.99 -3.88 -4.35
CA ILE A 44 -4.99 -4.86 -3.25
C ILE A 44 -5.27 -4.20 -1.90
N PHE A 45 -4.63 -3.05 -1.62
CA PHE A 45 -4.84 -2.35 -0.34
C PHE A 45 -6.20 -1.67 -0.25
N MET A 46 -6.78 -1.24 -1.37
CA MET A 46 -8.16 -0.76 -1.42
C MET A 46 -9.15 -1.86 -1.05
N ASP A 47 -8.97 -3.08 -1.58
CA ASP A 47 -9.82 -4.23 -1.26
C ASP A 47 -9.69 -4.62 0.23
N ASN A 48 -8.45 -4.71 0.72
CA ASN A 48 -8.18 -4.97 2.14
C ASN A 48 -8.82 -3.91 3.06
N GLN A 49 -8.81 -2.64 2.67
CA GLN A 49 -9.47 -1.58 3.43
C GLN A 49 -10.99 -1.82 3.57
N GLN A 50 -11.66 -2.31 2.52
CA GLN A 50 -13.10 -2.62 2.60
C GLN A 50 -13.36 -3.84 3.49
N VAL A 51 -12.55 -4.90 3.35
CA VAL A 51 -12.65 -6.11 4.18
C VAL A 51 -12.51 -5.77 5.66
N TYR A 52 -11.50 -4.98 6.04
CA TYR A 52 -11.31 -4.60 7.43
C TYR A 52 -12.43 -3.70 7.98
N LYS A 53 -13.01 -2.82 7.15
CA LYS A 53 -14.21 -2.08 7.56
C LYS A 53 -15.37 -3.01 7.89
N GLY A 54 -15.64 -3.99 7.02
CA GLY A 54 -16.67 -5.01 7.26
C GLY A 54 -16.42 -5.84 8.52
N HIS A 55 -15.17 -6.25 8.76
CA HIS A 55 -14.80 -6.95 10.00
C HIS A 55 -15.03 -6.10 11.24
N ILE A 56 -14.66 -4.81 11.21
CA ILE A 56 -14.92 -3.88 12.32
C ILE A 56 -16.41 -3.71 12.56
N GLU A 57 -17.22 -3.59 11.51
CA GLU A 57 -18.68 -3.51 11.64
C GLU A 57 -19.29 -4.79 12.22
N THR A 58 -18.76 -5.95 11.84
CA THR A 58 -19.24 -7.26 12.33
C THR A 58 -18.85 -7.51 13.79
N ALA A 59 -17.70 -7.00 14.23
CA ALA A 59 -17.19 -7.20 15.58
C ALA A 59 -17.76 -6.21 16.63
N LYS A 60 -18.54 -5.21 16.21
CA LYS A 60 -19.22 -4.25 17.09
C LYS A 60 -20.48 -4.87 17.71
#